data_AF-A0A9D7RPZ4-F1
#
_entry.id   AF-A0A9D7RPZ4-F1
#
_cell.length_a   1.000
_cell.length_b   1.000
_cell.length_c   1.000
_cell.angle_alpha   90.00
_cell.angle_beta   90.00
_cell.angle_gamma   90.00
#
_symmetry.space_group_name_H-M   'P 1'
#
loop_
_entity.id
_entity.type
_entity.pdbx_description
1 polymer ?
#
loop_
_entity_poly.entity_id
_entity_poly.type
_entity_poly.pdbx_seq_one_letter_code
_entity_poly.pdbx_strand_id
1 'polypeptide(L)'
;MKYPFTNLPESLYGKAATRHKGIFSVPLRQVLDDLLVRVAVPDSEDQLLFAGLCFQLGEYLKNDPDSVCDVIEMRPLDSGEDSIRALDKNNQIENIFQGQNRQEGDPLYYPGDRRLRVTDRLTVQLRTLTLRHHESKGIVATEVPVLALWVPEAMRKHWLSQEKQS
;
A
#
# COMPACT_ATOMS: atom_id res chain seq x y z
N MET A 1 -10.28 10.39 8.22
CA MET A 1 -9.70 9.67 9.39
C MET A 1 -9.27 10.65 10.47
N LYS A 2 -9.56 10.35 11.75
CA LYS A 2 -9.22 11.20 12.91
C LYS A 2 -8.06 10.67 13.76
N TYR A 3 -7.39 9.62 13.31
CA TYR A 3 -6.35 8.95 14.08
C TYR A 3 -4.97 9.51 13.71
N PRO A 4 -4.12 9.84 14.68
CA PRO A 4 -2.75 10.26 14.40
C PRO A 4 -1.92 9.06 13.94
N PHE A 5 -1.06 9.29 12.96
CA PHE A 5 -0.01 8.33 12.59
C PHE A 5 1.02 8.24 13.72
N THR A 6 1.34 7.01 14.13
CA THR A 6 2.28 6.70 15.22
C THR A 6 3.36 5.74 14.74
N ASN A 7 4.43 5.56 15.51
CA ASN A 7 5.45 4.56 15.17
C ASN A 7 4.82 3.17 15.09
N LEU A 8 5.29 2.35 14.13
CA LEU A 8 4.82 0.98 14.00
C LEU A 8 5.19 0.17 15.26
N PRO A 9 4.32 -0.73 15.73
CA PRO A 9 4.68 -1.66 16.80
C PRO A 9 5.77 -2.60 16.31
N GLU A 10 6.94 -2.58 16.97
CA GLU A 10 8.05 -3.48 16.64
C GLU A 10 7.64 -4.96 16.78
N SER A 11 6.72 -5.27 17.69
CA SER A 11 6.16 -6.62 17.86
C SER A 11 5.41 -7.14 16.62
N LEU A 12 4.88 -6.25 15.78
CA LEU A 12 4.13 -6.61 14.58
C LEU A 12 4.96 -6.46 13.30
N TYR A 13 5.85 -5.48 13.25
CA TYR A 13 6.56 -5.10 12.01
C TYR A 13 8.09 -5.21 12.11
N GLY A 14 8.62 -5.61 13.27
CA GLY A 14 10.06 -5.75 13.53
C GLY A 14 10.80 -4.42 13.43
N LYS A 15 12.13 -4.50 13.21
CA LYS A 15 13.04 -3.34 13.15
C LYS A 15 12.68 -2.29 12.08
N ALA A 16 11.87 -2.66 11.08
CA ALA A 16 11.35 -1.75 10.07
C ALA A 16 10.43 -0.65 10.64
N ALA A 17 9.94 -0.85 11.86
CA ALA A 17 9.02 0.03 12.53
C ALA A 17 9.50 1.48 12.65
N THR A 18 10.82 1.69 12.69
CA THR A 18 11.44 3.01 12.89
C THR A 18 11.37 3.93 11.67
N ARG A 19 11.12 3.39 10.47
CA ARG A 19 11.14 4.14 9.19
C ARG A 19 9.76 4.55 8.70
N HIS A 20 8.71 4.09 9.38
CA HIS A 20 7.33 4.21 8.92
C HIS A 20 6.47 4.67 10.08
N LYS A 21 5.31 5.24 9.75
CA LYS A 21 4.28 5.51 10.73
C LYS A 21 3.01 4.79 10.32
N GLY A 22 2.10 4.56 11.25
CA GLY A 22 0.86 3.86 10.97
C GLY A 22 -0.25 4.18 11.95
N ILE A 23 -1.45 3.77 11.55
CA ILE A 23 -2.64 3.71 12.37
C ILE A 23 -3.10 2.25 12.31
N PHE A 24 -3.32 1.65 13.47
CA PHE A 24 -3.57 0.21 13.61
C PHE A 24 -4.97 -0.05 14.08
N SER A 25 -5.51 -1.20 13.68
CA SER A 25 -6.84 -1.66 14.08
C SER A 25 -7.94 -0.62 13.81
N VAL A 26 -7.84 0.08 12.68
CA VAL A 26 -8.84 1.06 12.24
C VAL A 26 -10.04 0.29 11.66
N PRO A 27 -11.28 0.70 11.93
CA PRO A 27 -12.45 0.08 11.28
C PRO A 27 -12.30 0.05 9.76
N LEU A 28 -12.34 -1.14 9.16
CA LEU A 28 -12.15 -1.33 7.73
C LEU A 28 -13.20 -0.57 6.93
N ARG A 29 -14.44 -0.51 7.42
CA ARG A 29 -15.52 0.30 6.83
C ARG A 29 -15.12 1.76 6.69
N GLN A 30 -14.50 2.33 7.72
CA GLN A 30 -14.05 3.72 7.66
C GLN A 30 -12.96 3.90 6.60
N VAL A 31 -12.00 2.97 6.50
CA VAL A 31 -10.92 3.06 5.50
C VAL A 31 -11.48 2.88 4.08
N LEU A 32 -12.47 2.01 3.89
CA LEU A 32 -13.15 1.85 2.61
C LEU A 32 -13.83 3.16 2.18
N ASP A 33 -14.66 3.74 3.05
CA ASP A 33 -15.51 4.89 2.71
C ASP A 33 -14.74 6.24 2.68
N ASP A 34 -13.79 6.44 3.61
CA ASP A 34 -13.06 7.71 3.75
C ASP A 34 -11.80 7.77 2.88
N LEU A 35 -11.23 6.63 2.48
CA LEU A 35 -9.98 6.57 1.73
C LEU A 35 -10.17 5.85 0.39
N LEU A 36 -10.43 4.54 0.39
CA LEU A 36 -10.31 3.73 -0.83
C LEU A 36 -11.30 4.16 -1.92
N VAL A 37 -12.58 4.37 -1.58
CA VAL A 37 -13.60 4.81 -2.55
C VAL A 37 -13.31 6.20 -3.14
N ARG A 38 -12.47 7.00 -2.48
CA ARG A 38 -12.10 8.35 -2.93
C ARG A 38 -10.84 8.40 -3.79
N VAL A 39 -10.15 7.27 -3.96
CA VAL A 39 -8.93 7.21 -4.79
C VAL A 39 -9.32 7.23 -6.27
N ALA A 40 -8.79 8.20 -7.00
CA ALA A 40 -8.86 8.23 -8.45
C ALA A 40 -7.71 7.43 -9.04
N VAL A 41 -8.02 6.35 -9.76
CA VAL A 41 -7.05 5.53 -10.48
C VAL A 41 -7.11 5.92 -11.97
N PRO A 42 -6.05 6.52 -12.53
CA PRO A 42 -6.10 7.05 -13.90
C PRO A 42 -6.09 5.99 -14.99
N ASP A 43 -5.42 4.86 -14.75
CA ASP A 43 -5.35 3.76 -15.70
C ASP A 43 -6.65 2.94 -15.65
N SER A 44 -7.22 2.63 -16.83
CA SER A 44 -8.52 1.97 -16.92
C SER A 44 -8.52 0.52 -16.45
N GLU A 45 -7.42 -0.21 -16.65
CA GLU A 45 -7.30 -1.60 -16.20
C GLU A 45 -7.15 -1.65 -14.67
N ASP A 46 -6.26 -0.81 -14.13
CA ASP A 46 -6.11 -0.67 -12.69
C ASP A 46 -7.39 -0.15 -12.02
N GLN A 47 -8.14 0.74 -12.68
CA GLN A 47 -9.42 1.24 -12.18
C GLN A 47 -10.45 0.11 -12.02
N LEU A 48 -10.54 -0.80 -12.99
CA LEU A 48 -11.44 -1.95 -12.91
C LEU A 48 -11.04 -2.90 -11.78
N LEU A 49 -9.74 -3.22 -11.68
CA LEU A 49 -9.21 -4.06 -10.60
C LEU A 49 -9.45 -3.44 -9.22
N PHE A 50 -9.22 -2.14 -9.10
CA PHE A 50 -9.40 -1.39 -7.85
C PHE A 50 -10.88 -1.28 -7.45
N ALA A 51 -11.77 -1.02 -8.40
CA ALA A 51 -13.21 -1.03 -8.15
C ALA A 51 -13.68 -2.42 -7.68
N GLY A 52 -13.22 -3.49 -8.34
CA GLY A 52 -13.45 -4.86 -7.90
C GLY A 52 -13.01 -5.07 -6.46
N LEU A 53 -11.78 -4.69 -6.11
CA LEU A 53 -11.31 -4.81 -4.73
C LEU A 53 -12.22 -4.08 -3.74
N CYS A 54 -12.68 -2.86 -4.04
CA CYS A 54 -13.60 -2.13 -3.16
C CYS A 54 -14.94 -2.86 -2.97
N PHE A 55 -15.52 -3.43 -4.02
CA PHE A 55 -16.73 -4.25 -3.92
C PHE A 55 -16.51 -5.49 -3.06
N GLN A 56 -15.38 -6.19 -3.24
CA GLN A 56 -15.03 -7.38 -2.47
C GLN A 56 -14.91 -7.05 -0.97
N LEU A 57 -14.28 -5.92 -0.62
CA LEU A 57 -14.19 -5.47 0.77
C LEU A 57 -15.56 -5.08 1.33
N GLY A 58 -16.39 -4.39 0.55
CA GLY A 58 -17.76 -4.06 0.95
C GLY A 58 -18.63 -5.30 1.21
N GLU A 59 -18.46 -6.34 0.40
CA GLU A 59 -19.09 -7.64 0.59
C GLU A 59 -18.59 -8.37 1.84
N TYR A 60 -17.28 -8.38 2.07
CA TYR A 60 -16.69 -8.98 3.26
C TYR A 60 -17.23 -8.32 4.53
N LEU A 61 -17.35 -6.99 4.54
CA LEU A 61 -17.92 -6.19 5.65
C LEU A 61 -19.42 -6.44 5.91
N LYS A 62 -20.15 -7.14 5.04
CA LYS A 62 -21.53 -7.57 5.34
C LYS A 62 -21.53 -8.75 6.31
N ASN A 63 -20.52 -9.61 6.23
CA ASN A 63 -20.39 -10.80 7.07
C ASN A 63 -19.56 -10.54 8.33
N ASP A 64 -18.60 -9.61 8.24
CA ASP A 64 -17.74 -9.19 9.36
C ASP A 64 -17.70 -7.65 9.45
N PRO A 65 -18.72 -7.02 10.04
CA PRO A 65 -18.86 -5.55 10.04
C PRO A 65 -17.82 -4.82 10.90
N ASP A 66 -17.31 -5.50 11.92
CA ASP A 66 -16.37 -4.94 12.91
C ASP A 66 -14.91 -5.17 12.54
N SER A 67 -14.66 -5.73 11.35
CA SER A 67 -13.33 -5.99 10.85
C SER A 67 -12.49 -4.71 10.80
N VAL A 68 -11.21 -4.87 11.11
CA VAL A 68 -10.24 -3.78 11.18
C VAL A 68 -9.14 -3.94 10.14
N CYS A 69 -8.40 -2.87 9.87
CA CYS A 69 -7.22 -2.87 9.01
C CYS A 69 -6.13 -1.96 9.58
N ASP A 70 -4.92 -2.10 9.04
CA ASP A 70 -3.78 -1.26 9.37
C ASP A 70 -3.48 -0.34 8.17
N VAL A 71 -3.24 0.94 8.46
CA VAL A 71 -2.82 1.94 7.46
C VAL A 71 -1.41 2.40 7.80
N ILE A 72 -0.47 2.23 6.88
CA ILE A 72 0.95 2.50 7.05
C ILE A 72 1.36 3.60 6.09
N GLU A 73 1.90 4.69 6.62
CA GLU A 73 2.62 5.72 5.88
C GLU A 73 4.08 5.29 5.72
N MET A 74 4.41 4.94 4.48
CA MET A 74 5.70 4.43 4.06
C MET A 74 6.68 5.59 3.84
N ARG A 75 7.64 5.73 4.76
CA ARG A 75 8.63 6.82 4.75
C ARG A 75 7.94 8.18 4.68
N PRO A 76 7.34 8.61 5.80
CA PRO A 76 6.71 9.91 5.90
C PRO A 76 7.64 11.01 5.37
N LEU A 77 7.10 12.08 4.76
CA LEU A 77 7.91 13.15 4.17
C LEU A 77 8.87 13.80 5.18
N ASP A 78 8.49 13.83 6.46
CA ASP A 78 9.31 14.35 7.56
C ASP A 78 10.46 13.42 8.00
N SER A 79 10.55 12.21 7.44
CA SER A 79 11.65 11.26 7.72
C SER A 79 12.99 11.64 7.07
N GLY A 80 12.97 12.51 6.04
CA GLY A 80 14.15 12.85 5.26
C GLY A 80 14.70 11.70 4.39
N GLU A 81 13.98 10.59 4.27
CA GLU A 81 14.37 9.48 3.41
C GLU A 81 13.89 9.65 1.96
N ASP A 82 14.81 9.57 1.00
CA ASP A 82 14.47 9.67 -0.42
C ASP A 82 13.53 8.55 -0.88
N SER A 83 12.39 8.96 -1.45
CA SER A 83 11.43 8.09 -2.14
C SER A 83 11.46 8.31 -3.66
N ILE A 84 12.66 8.41 -4.23
CA ILE A 84 12.84 8.58 -5.67
C ILE A 84 12.63 7.24 -6.39
N ARG A 85 11.88 7.24 -7.49
CA ARG A 85 11.70 6.10 -8.41
C ARG A 85 11.89 6.51 -9.85
N ALA A 86 12.46 5.60 -10.64
CA ALA A 86 12.59 5.80 -12.07
C ALA A 86 11.31 5.33 -12.78
N LEU A 87 10.97 6.02 -13.86
CA LEU A 87 10.02 5.54 -14.85
C LEU A 87 10.75 4.73 -15.91
N ASP A 88 10.18 3.58 -16.29
CA ASP A 88 10.67 2.78 -17.40
C ASP A 88 10.33 3.43 -18.76
N LYS A 89 10.67 2.74 -19.86
CA LYS A 89 10.40 3.19 -21.23
C LYS A 89 8.91 3.32 -21.58
N ASN A 90 8.02 2.73 -20.79
CA ASN A 90 6.57 2.76 -20.96
C ASN A 90 5.91 3.75 -19.97
N ASN A 91 6.69 4.58 -19.28
CA ASN A 91 6.24 5.48 -18.21
C ASN A 91 5.63 4.75 -16.99
N GLN A 92 6.01 3.49 -16.77
CA GLN A 92 5.62 2.74 -15.56
C GLN A 92 6.67 2.92 -14.47
N ILE A 93 6.22 2.97 -13.22
CA ILE A 93 7.13 3.13 -12.07
C ILE A 93 7.90 1.84 -11.84
N GLU A 94 9.22 1.89 -11.99
CA GLU A 94 10.10 0.76 -11.68
C GLU A 94 10.22 0.55 -10.17
N ASN A 95 10.21 -0.72 -9.73
CA ASN A 95 10.54 -1.11 -8.35
C ASN A 95 9.79 -0.29 -7.27
N ILE A 96 8.47 -0.18 -7.40
CA ILE A 96 7.61 0.51 -6.42
C ILE A 96 7.98 0.08 -4.99
N PHE A 97 8.05 -1.25 -4.78
CA PHE A 97 8.45 -1.84 -3.51
C PHE A 97 9.97 -1.93 -3.37
N GLN A 98 10.48 -1.52 -2.20
CA GLN A 98 11.84 -1.85 -1.79
C GLN A 98 11.88 -3.30 -1.28
N GLY A 99 12.81 -4.09 -1.84
CA GLY A 99 13.07 -5.45 -1.39
C GLY A 99 13.79 -5.52 -0.05
N GLN A 100 13.99 -6.74 0.43
CA GLN A 100 14.90 -7.00 1.54
C GLN A 100 16.31 -6.47 1.20
N ASN A 101 16.99 -5.87 2.18
CA ASN A 101 18.36 -5.41 2.01
C ASN A 101 19.39 -6.43 2.56
N ARG A 102 19.56 -6.48 3.88
CA ARG A 102 20.59 -7.21 4.60
C ARG A 102 20.06 -8.54 5.09
N GLN A 103 20.92 -9.34 5.70
CA GLN A 103 20.51 -10.56 6.38
C GLN A 103 19.75 -10.26 7.66
N GLU A 104 18.85 -11.17 8.00
CA GLU A 104 18.11 -11.13 9.25
C GLU A 104 19.10 -11.22 10.44
N GLY A 105 18.91 -10.35 11.43
CA GLY A 105 19.85 -10.19 12.55
C GLY A 105 20.68 -8.90 12.50
N ASP A 106 20.91 -8.31 11.31
CA ASP A 106 21.61 -7.01 11.19
C ASP A 106 20.80 -5.88 11.89
N PRO A 107 21.45 -4.94 12.61
CA PRO A 107 20.77 -3.77 13.18
C PRO A 107 20.01 -2.91 12.16
N LEU A 108 20.48 -2.88 10.92
CA LEU A 108 19.92 -2.13 9.78
C LEU A 108 19.12 -3.03 8.83
N TYR A 109 18.74 -4.22 9.30
CA TYR A 109 17.88 -5.14 8.56
C TYR A 109 16.53 -4.50 8.24
N TYR A 110 16.18 -4.51 6.96
CA TYR A 110 14.87 -4.14 6.46
C TYR A 110 14.26 -5.35 5.72
N PRO A 111 13.08 -5.82 6.14
CA PRO A 111 12.46 -7.01 5.59
C PRO A 111 11.91 -6.79 4.17
N GLY A 112 11.78 -5.54 3.73
CA GLY A 112 11.15 -5.19 2.45
C GLY A 112 9.69 -4.80 2.61
N ASP A 113 9.21 -3.90 1.77
CA ASP A 113 7.89 -3.26 1.87
C ASP A 113 6.76 -4.31 1.88
N ARG A 114 6.89 -5.38 1.09
CA ARG A 114 5.89 -6.47 0.97
C ARG A 114 5.70 -7.28 2.25
N ARG A 115 6.64 -7.19 3.19
CA ARG A 115 6.57 -7.87 4.49
C ARG A 115 5.99 -6.98 5.60
N LEU A 116 5.74 -5.70 5.32
CA LEU A 116 5.07 -4.81 6.26
C LEU A 116 3.56 -4.97 6.18
N ARG A 117 3.10 -6.06 6.79
CA ARG A 117 1.72 -6.50 6.85
C ARG A 117 1.57 -7.50 8.00
N VAL A 118 0.36 -7.62 8.51
CA VAL A 118 -0.05 -8.73 9.37
C VAL A 118 -0.80 -9.77 8.55
N THR A 119 -1.03 -10.96 9.08
CA THR A 119 -1.57 -12.09 8.29
C THR A 119 -3.10 -12.17 8.27
N ASP A 120 -3.77 -11.48 9.17
CA ASP A 120 -5.19 -11.65 9.49
C ASP A 120 -6.08 -10.48 9.04
N ARG A 121 -5.49 -9.32 8.73
CA ARG A 121 -6.24 -8.12 8.32
C ARG A 121 -5.59 -7.35 7.17
N LEU A 122 -6.42 -6.63 6.42
CA LEU A 122 -5.98 -5.77 5.33
C LEU A 122 -4.87 -4.81 5.82
N THR A 123 -3.84 -4.64 5.01
CA THR A 123 -2.84 -3.58 5.20
C THR A 123 -2.88 -2.62 4.02
N VAL A 124 -3.01 -1.33 4.31
CA VAL A 124 -2.94 -0.24 3.36
C VAL A 124 -1.60 0.46 3.52
N GLN A 125 -0.80 0.51 2.45
CA GLN A 125 0.45 1.25 2.41
C GLN A 125 0.26 2.51 1.57
N LEU A 126 0.49 3.66 2.20
CA LEU A 126 0.47 4.98 1.58
C LEU A 126 1.90 5.45 1.40
N ARG A 127 2.23 5.95 0.21
CA ARG A 127 3.55 6.46 -0.09
C ARG A 127 3.49 7.67 -0.98
N THR A 128 4.47 8.56 -0.82
CA THR A 128 4.68 9.70 -1.71
C THR A 128 6.01 9.52 -2.42
N LEU A 129 6.02 9.58 -3.75
CA LEU A 129 7.20 9.38 -4.58
C LEU A 129 7.63 10.66 -5.29
N THR A 130 8.93 10.73 -5.55
CA THR A 130 9.48 11.60 -6.59
C THR A 130 9.84 10.73 -7.79
N LEU A 131 9.31 11.05 -8.96
CA LEU A 131 9.54 10.31 -10.20
C LEU A 131 10.62 10.97 -11.03
N ARG A 132 11.49 10.16 -11.64
CA ARG A 132 12.53 10.62 -12.57
C ARG A 132 12.56 9.76 -13.83
N HIS A 133 13.08 10.29 -14.92
CA HIS A 133 13.39 9.48 -16.09
C HIS A 133 14.52 8.50 -15.79
N HIS A 134 14.39 7.25 -16.27
CA HIS A 134 15.45 6.24 -16.13
C HIS A 134 16.76 6.68 -16.80
N GLU A 135 16.70 7.27 -18.00
CA GLU A 135 17.88 7.65 -18.78
C GLU A 135 18.48 8.99 -18.36
N SER A 136 17.72 10.08 -18.51
CA SER A 136 18.23 11.45 -18.26
C SER A 136 18.43 11.78 -16.78
N LYS A 137 17.88 10.95 -15.88
CA LYS A 137 17.79 11.19 -14.43
C LYS A 137 17.04 12.47 -14.03
N GLY A 138 16.44 13.19 -14.98
CA GLY A 138 15.64 14.39 -14.72
C GLY A 138 14.36 14.05 -13.95
N ILE A 139 13.97 14.94 -13.02
CA ILE A 139 12.71 14.81 -12.27
C ILE A 139 11.54 15.05 -13.23
N VAL A 140 10.58 14.12 -13.20
CA VAL A 140 9.35 14.15 -14.02
C VAL A 140 8.19 14.67 -13.20
N ALA A 141 8.09 14.21 -11.94
CA ALA A 141 7.03 14.61 -11.02
C ALA A 141 7.52 14.48 -9.58
N THR A 142 6.99 15.32 -8.70
CA THR A 142 7.19 15.25 -7.25
C THR A 142 5.86 15.00 -6.58
N GLU A 143 5.90 14.51 -5.35
CA GLU A 143 4.70 14.31 -4.52
C GLU A 143 3.65 13.35 -5.12
N VAL A 144 4.09 12.35 -5.89
CA VAL A 144 3.20 11.39 -6.54
C VAL A 144 2.68 10.38 -5.51
N PRO A 145 1.37 10.34 -5.22
CA PRO A 145 0.81 9.40 -4.26
C PRO A 145 0.79 7.98 -4.86
N VAL A 146 1.15 7.00 -4.04
CA VAL A 146 1.09 5.58 -4.37
C VAL A 146 0.36 4.86 -3.25
N LEU A 147 -0.62 4.03 -3.65
CA LEU A 147 -1.38 3.16 -2.79
C LEU A 147 -1.00 1.71 -3.08
N ALA A 148 -0.63 0.97 -2.05
CA ALA A 148 -0.44 -0.48 -2.12
C ALA A 148 -1.34 -1.16 -1.09
N LEU A 149 -1.98 -2.26 -1.51
CA LEU A 149 -2.93 -2.99 -0.68
C LEU A 149 -2.46 -4.43 -0.54
N TRP A 150 -2.34 -4.89 0.70
CA TRP A 150 -2.25 -6.31 0.99
C TRP A 150 -3.58 -6.81 1.53
N VAL A 151 -4.13 -7.83 0.87
CA VAL A 151 -5.43 -8.42 1.18
C VAL A 151 -5.21 -9.83 1.74
N PRO A 152 -5.66 -10.12 2.98
CA PRO A 152 -5.56 -11.46 3.55
C PRO A 152 -6.43 -12.45 2.77
N GLU A 153 -6.05 -13.72 2.84
CA GLU A 153 -6.76 -14.80 2.13
C GLU A 153 -8.23 -14.90 2.54
N ALA A 154 -8.54 -14.70 3.82
CA ALA A 154 -9.92 -14.69 4.34
C ALA A 154 -10.83 -13.64 3.68
N MET A 155 -10.24 -12.56 3.13
CA MET A 155 -10.98 -11.51 2.43
C MET A 155 -11.08 -11.77 0.92
N ARG A 156 -10.41 -12.79 0.37
CA ARG A 156 -10.41 -13.10 -1.07
C ARG A 156 -11.75 -13.75 -1.47
N LYS A 157 -12.49 -13.11 -2.37
CA LYS A 157 -13.55 -13.79 -3.13
C LYS A 157 -12.99 -14.30 -4.45
N HIS A 158 -13.41 -15.49 -4.88
CA HIS A 158 -13.18 -15.94 -6.25
C HIS A 158 -14.13 -15.21 -7.18
N TRP A 159 -13.62 -14.27 -7.99
CA TRP A 159 -14.38 -13.74 -9.09
C TRP A 159 -14.30 -14.68 -10.29
N LEU A 160 -15.45 -15.08 -10.82
CA LEU A 160 -15.57 -15.58 -12.18
C LEU A 160 -15.77 -14.35 -13.09
N SER A 161 -14.72 -13.92 -13.78
CA SER A 161 -14.87 -12.98 -14.90
C SER A 161 -15.17 -13.77 -16.16
N GLN A 162 -16.38 -13.62 -16.72
CA GLN A 162 -16.71 -14.19 -18.02
C GLN A 162 -16.23 -13.21 -19.10
N GLU A 163 -15.11 -13.50 -19.73
CA GLU A 163 -14.69 -12.77 -20.92
C GLU A 163 -15.70 -13.03 -22.04
N LYS A 164 -16.29 -11.97 -22.59
CA LYS A 164 -17.10 -12.05 -23.80
C LYS A 164 -16.16 -12.40 -24.97
N GLN A 165 -16.18 -13.65 -25.40
CA GLN A 165 -15.65 -14.00 -26.72
C GLN A 165 -16.41 -13.20 -27.77
N SER A 166 -15.71 -12.28 -28.45
CA SER A 166 -16.16 -11.63 -29.67
C SER A 166 -15.60 -12.36 -30.88
#